data_AF-A0AAV9M7H3-F1
#
_entry.id   AF-A0AAV9M7H3-F1
#
_cell.length_a   1.000
_cell.length_b   1.000
_cell.length_c   1.000
_cell.angle_alpha   90.00
_cell.angle_beta   90.00
_cell.angle_gamma   90.00
#
_symmetry.space_group_name_H-M   'P 1'
#
loop_
_entity.id
_entity.type
_entity.pdbx_description
1 polymer ?
#
loop_
_entity_poly.entity_id
_entity_poly.type
_entity_poly.pdbx_seq_one_letter_code
_entity_poly.pdbx_strand_id
1 'polypeptide(L)' 'MTRNALRGGKIWVRIFPDKPVTLRSAETRMAVVKPGRILYEMGGVTENIARRAISLAASKMPIRTQFIIS' A
#
# COMPACT_ATOMS: atom_id res chain seq x y z
N MET A 1 3.85 -3.99 6.40
CA MET A 1 2.65 -4.68 5.91
C MET A 1 2.77 -6.20 6.03
N THR A 2 3.52 -6.88 5.16
CA THR A 2 3.63 -8.37 5.13
C THR A 2 4.18 -8.98 6.42
N ARG A 3 5.23 -8.39 7.00
CA ARG A 3 5.81 -8.86 8.27
C ARG A 3 4.84 -8.74 9.45
N ASN A 4 3.91 -7.78 9.41
CA ASN A 4 3.02 -7.48 10.53
C ASN A 4 1.68 -8.22 10.43
N ALA A 5 1.32 -8.71 9.24
CA ALA A 5 0.09 -9.49 9.01
C ALA A 5 0.22 -10.95 9.46
N LEU A 6 1.42 -11.42 9.83
CA LEU A 6 1.77 -12.82 10.11
C LEU A 6 1.41 -13.76 8.92
N ARG A 7 1.84 -15.02 8.95
CA ARG A 7 1.72 -15.96 7.81
C ARG A 7 0.28 -16.26 7.33
N GLY A 8 -0.76 -15.78 8.04
CA GLY A 8 -2.16 -16.04 7.72
C GLY A 8 -2.86 -14.98 6.86
N GLY A 9 -2.29 -13.78 6.71
CA GLY A 9 -2.93 -12.69 5.98
C GLY A 9 -2.66 -12.73 4.47
N LYS A 10 -3.71 -12.67 3.65
CA LYS A 10 -3.58 -12.42 2.20
C LYS A 10 -3.53 -10.92 1.95
N ILE A 11 -2.59 -10.49 1.11
CA ILE A 11 -2.40 -9.10 0.72
C ILE A 11 -2.45 -9.01 -0.80
N TRP A 12 -3.28 -8.12 -1.31
CA TRP A 12 -3.33 -7.80 -2.74
C TRP A 12 -2.79 -6.40 -2.97
N VAL A 13 -1.89 -6.27 -3.94
CA VAL A 13 -1.38 -4.99 -4.41
C VAL A 13 -2.20 -4.60 -5.63
N ARG A 14 -2.95 -3.49 -5.54
CA ARG A 14 -3.89 -3.05 -6.58
C ARG A 14 -3.29 -2.03 -7.55
N ILE A 15 -2.07 -1.58 -7.28
CA ILE A 15 -1.35 -0.64 -8.11
C ILE A 15 -0.14 -1.30 -8.76
N PHE A 16 0.10 -0.96 -10.03
CA PHE A 16 1.24 -1.47 -10.79
C PHE A 16 2.01 -0.29 -11.40
N PRO A 17 3.35 -0.28 -11.33
CA PRO A 17 4.18 0.75 -11.93
C PRO A 17 4.38 0.47 -13.43
N ASP A 18 3.36 0.76 -14.23
CA ASP A 18 3.36 0.55 -15.69
C ASP A 18 4.12 1.65 -16.46
N LYS A 19 4.30 2.82 -15.85
CA LYS A 19 4.94 3.97 -16.51
C LYS A 19 6.47 3.97 -16.27
N PRO A 20 7.31 3.78 -17.31
CA PRO A 20 8.74 3.92 -17.17
C PRO A 20 9.14 5.39 -16.93
N VAL A 21 10.10 5.62 -16.04
CA VAL A 21 10.67 6.94 -15.75
C VAL A 21 12.17 6.89 -16.01
N THR A 22 12.66 7.68 -16.96
CA THR A 22 14.09 7.78 -17.29
C THR A 22 14.70 8.99 -16.60
N LEU A 23 15.57 8.79 -15.58
CA LEU A 23 16.34 9.85 -14.90
C LEU A 23 17.52 9.28 -14.06
N ARG A 24 18.60 10.06 -13.92
CA ARG A 24 19.82 9.76 -13.14
C ARG A 24 19.64 10.21 -11.67
N SER A 25 19.38 9.27 -10.75
CA SER A 25 19.31 9.39 -9.26
C SER A 25 18.19 10.30 -8.67
N ALA A 26 17.60 10.12 -7.48
CA ALA A 26 17.23 8.93 -6.67
C ALA A 26 16.06 9.32 -5.74
N GLU A 27 14.96 9.88 -6.26
CA GLU A 27 13.76 10.20 -5.46
C GLU A 27 12.50 9.79 -6.23
N THR A 28 12.27 8.48 -6.25
CA THR A 28 11.31 7.74 -7.09
C THR A 28 9.87 8.26 -7.10
N ARG A 29 9.25 8.35 -8.29
CA ARG A 29 7.77 8.39 -8.47
C ARG A 29 7.34 7.40 -9.55
N MET A 30 6.89 6.21 -9.13
CA MET A 30 6.66 5.06 -10.04
C MET A 30 5.19 4.64 -10.19
N ALA A 31 4.19 5.46 -9.84
CA ALA A 31 2.80 5.13 -10.19
C ALA A 31 1.95 6.40 -10.25
N VAL A 32 1.14 6.54 -11.29
CA VAL A 32 0.14 7.62 -11.39
C VAL A 32 -1.05 7.21 -10.53
N VAL A 33 -1.06 7.65 -9.27
CA VAL A 33 -2.18 7.39 -8.34
C VAL A 33 -3.09 8.61 -8.32
N LYS A 34 -4.37 8.44 -8.68
CA LYS A 34 -5.41 9.46 -8.50
C LYS A 34 -6.10 9.29 -7.13
N PRO A 35 -6.64 10.38 -6.52
CA PRO A 35 -7.45 10.27 -5.31
C PRO A 35 -8.60 9.27 -5.49
N GLY A 36 -8.90 8.48 -4.45
CA GLY A 36 -9.93 7.44 -4.48
C GLY A 36 -9.49 6.08 -5.04
N ARG A 37 -8.23 5.94 -5.48
CA ARG A 37 -7.68 4.64 -5.92
C ARG A 37 -7.31 3.76 -4.71
N ILE A 38 -7.76 2.51 -4.71
CA ILE A 38 -7.34 1.51 -3.72
C ILE A 38 -5.89 1.07 -4.02
N LEU A 39 -5.03 1.15 -3.02
CA LEU A 39 -3.60 0.80 -3.13
C LEU A 39 -3.33 -0.67 -2.76
N TYR A 40 -3.87 -1.08 -1.61
CA TYR A 40 -3.67 -2.39 -1.04
C TYR A 40 -4.99 -2.90 -0.46
N GLU A 41 -5.23 -4.19 -0.62
CA GLU A 41 -6.31 -4.92 0.04
C GLU A 41 -5.71 -5.99 0.93
N MET A 42 -6.35 -6.27 2.07
CA MET A 42 -5.89 -7.25 3.03
C MET A 42 -7.07 -8.08 3.53
N GLY A 43 -6.92 -9.40 3.55
CA GLY A 43 -7.95 -10.34 3.99
C GLY A 43 -7.40 -11.44 4.89
N GLY A 44 -8.25 -12.00 5.74
CA GLY A 44 -7.88 -13.09 6.66
C GLY A 44 -7.13 -12.64 7.92
N VAL A 45 -7.25 -11.37 8.32
CA VAL A 45 -6.65 -10.83 9.55
C VAL A 45 -7.68 -10.06 10.36
N THR A 46 -7.45 -9.93 11.67
CA THR A 46 -8.30 -9.09 12.54
C THR A 46 -8.10 -7.61 12.22
N GLU A 47 -9.13 -6.80 12.44
CA GLU A 47 -9.11 -5.37 12.12
C GLU A 47 -7.96 -4.62 12.82
N ASN A 48 -7.68 -4.95 14.07
CA ASN A 48 -6.61 -4.30 14.84
C ASN A 48 -5.23 -4.53 14.21
N ILE A 49 -4.98 -5.75 13.70
CA ILE A 49 -3.75 -6.09 12.99
C ILE A 49 -3.72 -5.39 11.62
N ALA A 50 -4.85 -5.39 10.89
CA ALA A 50 -4.97 -4.74 9.59
C ALA A 50 -4.68 -3.23 9.68
N ARG A 51 -5.28 -2.55 10.66
CA ARG A 51 -5.09 -1.11 10.90
C ARG A 51 -3.62 -0.77 11.18
N ARG A 52 -2.96 -1.55 12.04
CA ARG A 52 -1.53 -1.36 12.36
C ARG A 52 -0.64 -1.66 11.15
N ALA A 53 -0.95 -2.70 10.37
CA ALA A 53 -0.19 -3.08 9.19
C ALA A 53 -0.31 -2.07 8.04
N ILE A 54 -1.51 -1.50 7.83
CA ILE A 54 -1.79 -0.47 6.83
C ILE A 54 -1.22 0.87 7.25
N SER A 55 -1.27 1.25 8.53
CA SER A 55 -0.64 2.48 9.02
C SER A 55 0.88 2.49 8.77
N LEU A 56 1.56 1.35 8.93
CA LEU A 56 2.98 1.20 8.59
C LEU A 56 3.27 1.21 7.08
N ALA A 57 2.26 0.88 6.25
CA ALA A 57 2.39 1.00 4.80
C ALA A 57 2.19 2.45 4.37
N ALA A 58 1.20 3.14 4.95
CA ALA A 58 0.90 4.54 4.74
C ALA A 58 2.10 5.45 5.04
N SER A 59 2.83 5.18 6.13
CA SER A 59 4.02 5.97 6.49
C SER A 59 5.17 5.89 5.47
N LYS A 60 5.14 4.91 4.56
CA LYS A 60 6.12 4.74 3.48
C LYS A 60 5.66 5.36 2.17
N MET A 61 4.41 5.83 2.11
CA MET A 61 3.84 6.41 0.91
C MET A 61 4.05 7.92 0.92
N PRO A 62 4.35 8.53 -0.24
CA PRO A 62 4.51 9.98 -0.35
C PRO A 62 3.15 10.73 -0.37
N ILE A 63 2.04 10.03 -0.20
CA ILE A 63 0.67 10.56 -0.29
C ILE A 63 -0.10 10.29 0.99
N ARG A 64 -1.07 11.16 1.30
CA ARG A 64 -2.04 10.90 2.37
C ARG A 64 -2.97 9.77 1.94
N THR A 65 -3.10 8.76 2.78
CA THR A 65 -3.95 7.59 2.55
C THR A 65 -5.05 7.51 3.60
N GLN A 66 -6.17 6.87 3.27
CA GLN A 66 -7.25 6.58 4.20
C GLN A 66 -7.39 5.07 4.39
N PHE A 67 -7.76 4.65 5.59
CA PHE A 67 -8.14 3.27 5.88
C PHE A 67 -9.64 3.12 5.62
N ILE A 68 -10.01 2.14 4.80
CA ILE A 68 -11.39 1.85 4.43
C ILE A 68 -11.70 0.42 4.88
N ILE A 69 -12.88 0.24 5.47
CA ILE A 69 -13.43 -1.06 5.85
C ILE A 69 -14.44 -1.42 4.76
N SER A 70 -14.36 -2.65 4.26
CA SER A 70 -15.36 -3.22 3.34
C SER A 70 -16.37 -4.07 4.09
#